data_AF-A0A1M6Q8V9-F1
#
_entry.id   AF-A0A1M6Q8V9-F1
#
_cell.length_a   1.000
_cell.length_b   1.000
_cell.length_c   1.000
_cell.angle_alpha   90.00
_cell.angle_beta   90.00
_cell.angle_gamma   90.00
#
_symmetry.space_group_name_H-M   'P 1'
#
loop_
_entity.id
_entity.type
_entity.pdbx_description
1 polymer ?
#
loop_
_entity_poly.entity_id
_entity_poly.type
_entity_poly.pdbx_seq_one_letter_code
_entity_poly.pdbx_strand_id
1 'polypeptide(L)'
;MKNRIIIVLFICIILATSCSNQIVTNSELNTGKKYQYSKSTINKELLNKMYYENDNSGFFFSNITDQIISNKINYYSISWLFNIGNVINVDFSDYSKEIIMNHFNNIDLRNIEINNRSDLHNLLNRINIEKNIYGSIKNKSYYITELLKHYVREEGLFYINNEFEELNSKIQITNIVLQIFDLLREMPKEVRTNTLIKLQELLIIDDNNFSNNQNEFKKNLIDSGIVILDSLRILDKYTDENLKEDIKKRENWILFWGNELNKHMLKEDIDIITLNQSITTIDSIAKHIGLQLKFDRKYIEKLDFNFIKQMYLRDVQVVYNTLLTYHILGEDIPNKTVNFINSNLKYWIYECPPSLNVKELYFALKLAKKFDIQFNQEKIKYSLRKYINIDKIENIYFLTLIYNELDSKSIENKIVINKINDLIKNFLENPKISTQDFYYLIELYKNFNLESTKFEEVINGIDSNLLEKDILNTNYDKEVYFLVKIAESLDIKIDTKLLCNKIEIFKSNKGIYFHDIDHKAQSIFSTFRMLELKLNQNLEIDRNEKINNAEFIHSLETPYGGYFITLPKNNSNIENFDGNFSFESYYYGVMLAEMLY
;
A
#
# COMPACT_ATOMS: atom_id res chain seq x y z
N MET A 1 34.46 61.72 5.57
CA MET A 1 34.74 60.41 6.21
C MET A 1 34.11 60.23 7.58
N LYS A 2 34.21 61.20 8.52
CA LYS A 2 33.62 61.10 9.87
C LYS A 2 32.12 60.72 9.89
N ASN A 3 31.29 61.29 9.01
CA ASN A 3 29.85 60.99 8.99
C ASN A 3 29.50 59.58 8.47
N ARG A 4 30.35 58.95 7.65
CA ARG A 4 30.11 57.57 7.18
C ARG A 4 30.44 56.52 8.26
N ILE A 5 31.43 56.81 9.10
CA ILE A 5 31.80 55.94 10.23
C ILE A 5 30.71 55.95 11.30
N ILE A 6 30.08 57.10 11.55
CA ILE A 6 28.98 57.23 12.52
C ILE A 6 27.74 56.47 12.07
N ILE A 7 27.40 56.51 10.77
CA ILE A 7 26.25 55.78 10.22
C ILE A 7 26.47 54.26 10.29
N VAL A 8 27.69 53.78 9.99
CA VAL A 8 28.02 52.35 10.11
C VAL A 8 27.98 51.90 11.58
N LEU A 9 28.46 52.72 12.52
CA LEU A 9 28.33 52.45 13.96
C LEU A 9 26.88 52.40 14.41
N PHE A 10 26.02 53.28 13.89
CA PHE A 10 24.59 53.29 14.22
C PHE A 10 23.87 52.06 13.68
N ILE A 11 24.20 51.61 12.46
CA ILE A 11 23.67 50.37 11.87
C ILE A 11 24.15 49.14 12.67
N CYS A 12 25.42 49.10 13.09
CA CYS A 12 25.93 48.02 13.94
C CYS A 12 25.29 47.98 15.33
N ILE A 13 24.96 49.13 15.93
CA ILE A 13 24.25 49.21 17.21
C ILE A 13 22.79 48.79 17.06
N ILE A 14 22.11 49.18 15.96
CA ILE A 14 20.75 48.71 15.67
C ILE A 14 20.75 47.20 15.44
N LEU A 15 21.70 46.66 14.68
CA LEU A 15 21.83 45.22 14.45
C LEU A 15 22.17 44.44 15.73
N ALA A 16 23.04 44.98 16.59
CA ALA A 16 23.37 44.39 17.88
C ALA A 16 22.20 44.44 18.88
N THR A 17 21.35 45.48 18.82
CA THR A 17 20.14 45.59 19.66
C THR A 17 18.97 44.76 19.12
N SER A 18 18.87 44.54 17.81
CA SER A 18 17.90 43.60 17.22
C SER A 18 18.33 42.13 17.33
N CYS A 19 19.63 41.82 17.48
CA CYS A 19 20.13 40.47 17.78
C CYS A 19 20.22 40.15 19.29
N SER A 20 19.98 41.11 20.18
CA SER A 20 19.99 40.89 21.65
C SER A 20 18.60 40.88 22.30
N ASN A 21 17.52 41.00 21.52
CA ASN A 21 16.13 40.84 21.97
C ASN A 21 15.56 39.41 21.78
N GLN A 22 16.41 38.40 22.00
CA GLN A 22 16.00 37.05 22.39
C GLN A 22 16.93 36.53 23.49
N ILE A 23 17.21 37.36 24.50
CA ILE A 23 17.65 36.87 25.80
C ILE A 23 16.36 36.60 26.58
N VAL A 24 15.90 35.35 26.53
CA VAL A 24 14.94 34.83 27.50
C VAL A 24 15.58 35.04 28.86
N THR A 25 15.01 35.97 29.62
CA THR A 25 15.47 36.34 30.95
C THR A 25 15.36 35.12 31.87
N ASN A 26 16.48 34.75 32.49
CA ASN A 26 16.64 33.71 33.51
C ASN A 26 15.87 34.02 34.83
N SER A 27 14.76 34.75 34.78
CA SER A 27 13.91 35.06 35.93
C SER A 27 12.62 34.23 36.02
N GLU A 28 12.34 33.34 35.07
CA GLU A 28 11.26 32.33 35.20
C GLU A 28 11.72 30.98 35.78
N LEU A 29 13.01 30.83 36.09
CA LEU A 29 13.61 29.62 36.66
C LEU A 29 13.28 29.35 38.15
N ASN A 30 12.53 30.24 38.82
CA ASN A 30 12.22 30.10 40.25
C ASN A 30 10.75 30.27 40.62
N THR A 31 9.82 30.17 39.67
CA THR A 31 8.43 29.86 40.02
C THR A 31 8.20 28.38 39.79
N GLY A 32 7.86 27.66 40.85
CA GLY A 32 7.43 26.26 40.81
C GLY A 32 6.13 26.08 40.04
N LYS A 33 6.12 26.39 38.74
CA LYS A 33 5.18 25.80 37.81
C LYS A 33 5.52 24.33 37.78
N LYS A 34 4.68 23.52 38.42
CA LYS A 34 4.54 22.11 38.08
C LYS A 34 4.46 22.04 36.55
N TYR A 35 5.54 21.59 35.91
CA TYR A 35 5.48 21.14 34.53
C TYR A 35 4.59 19.89 34.53
N GLN A 36 3.28 20.11 34.52
CA GLN A 36 2.31 19.08 34.19
C GLN A 36 2.39 18.92 32.67
N TYR A 37 3.36 18.13 32.20
CA TYR A 37 3.14 17.45 30.95
C TYR A 37 1.92 16.57 31.17
N SER A 38 0.82 16.92 30.50
CA SER A 38 -0.37 16.08 30.52
C SER A 38 0.04 14.72 29.98
N LYS A 39 -0.25 13.67 30.74
CA LYS A 39 -0.21 12.28 30.28
C LYS A 39 -0.72 12.26 28.85
N SER A 40 0.15 11.91 27.88
CA SER A 40 -0.18 11.86 26.45
C SER A 40 -1.60 11.30 26.30
N THR A 41 -2.53 12.12 25.80
CA THR A 41 -3.87 11.64 25.48
C THR A 41 -3.69 10.66 24.33
N ILE A 42 -3.68 9.37 24.67
CA ILE A 42 -3.46 8.27 23.73
C ILE A 42 -4.51 8.37 22.62
N ASN A 43 -4.13 8.92 21.47
CA ASN A 43 -4.95 8.87 20.27
C ASN A 43 -4.79 7.48 19.64
N LYS A 44 -5.80 6.62 19.83
CA LYS A 44 -5.86 5.24 19.32
C LYS A 44 -6.38 5.15 17.88
N GLU A 45 -6.80 6.27 17.29
CA GLU A 45 -7.50 6.31 16.00
C GLU A 45 -6.64 5.71 14.89
N LEU A 46 -5.35 6.08 14.82
CA LEU A 46 -4.44 5.54 13.83
C LEU A 46 -4.32 4.02 13.94
N LEU A 47 -4.08 3.50 15.15
CA LEU A 47 -3.93 2.06 15.37
C LEU A 47 -5.20 1.27 15.01
N ASN A 48 -6.39 1.82 15.29
CA ASN A 48 -7.66 1.23 14.87
C ASN A 48 -7.79 1.19 13.34
N LYS A 49 -7.41 2.26 12.63
CA LYS A 49 -7.45 2.31 11.15
C LYS A 49 -6.47 1.32 10.50
N MET A 50 -5.39 0.98 11.20
CA MET A 50 -4.39 0.01 10.73
C MET A 50 -4.77 -1.44 10.97
N TYR A 51 -5.91 -1.72 11.62
CA TYR A 51 -6.34 -3.10 11.83
C TYR A 51 -7.05 -3.64 10.58
N TYR A 52 -6.43 -4.63 9.95
CA TYR A 52 -7.01 -5.42 8.88
C TYR A 52 -7.72 -6.65 9.46
N GLU A 53 -8.95 -6.93 9.03
CA GLU A 53 -9.68 -8.16 9.37
C GLU A 53 -10.72 -8.52 8.29
N ASN A 54 -10.49 -9.61 7.57
CA ASN A 54 -11.47 -10.23 6.68
C ASN A 54 -11.94 -11.59 7.21
N ASP A 55 -12.65 -12.38 6.41
CA ASP A 55 -13.20 -13.69 6.86
C ASP A 55 -12.15 -14.67 7.39
N ASN A 56 -10.92 -14.64 6.88
CA ASN A 56 -9.89 -15.64 7.20
C ASN A 56 -8.66 -15.05 7.90
N SER A 57 -8.40 -13.76 7.72
CA SER A 57 -7.14 -13.12 8.08
C SER A 57 -7.39 -11.86 8.89
N GLY A 58 -6.48 -11.58 9.82
CA GLY A 58 -6.47 -10.36 10.61
C GLY A 58 -5.04 -9.99 10.96
N PHE A 59 -4.68 -8.71 10.93
CA PHE A 59 -3.36 -8.22 11.32
C PHE A 59 -3.35 -6.70 11.37
N PHE A 60 -2.39 -6.13 12.09
CA PHE A 60 -2.06 -4.71 11.95
C PHE A 60 -1.02 -4.54 10.85
N PHE A 61 -1.16 -3.48 10.06
CA PHE A 61 -0.23 -3.13 8.98
C PHE A 61 0.23 -1.68 9.13
N SER A 62 1.45 -1.37 8.70
CA SER A 62 1.99 0.00 8.72
C SER A 62 2.40 0.50 7.33
N ASN A 63 2.40 -0.38 6.33
CA ASN A 63 2.95 -0.13 4.99
C ASN A 63 2.12 0.81 4.10
N ILE A 64 0.92 1.21 4.53
CA ILE A 64 0.04 2.14 3.80
C ILE A 64 -0.41 3.29 4.71
N THR A 65 0.36 3.58 5.75
CA THR A 65 -0.01 4.60 6.75
C THR A 65 -0.19 5.97 6.13
N ASP A 66 0.73 6.37 5.27
CA ASP A 66 0.66 7.63 4.52
C ASP A 66 -0.61 7.68 3.68
N GLN A 67 -1.00 6.58 3.02
CA GLN A 67 -2.18 6.51 2.16
C GLN A 67 -3.49 6.64 2.95
N ILE A 68 -3.58 6.01 4.12
CA ILE A 68 -4.73 6.14 5.03
C ILE A 68 -4.89 7.59 5.49
N ILE A 69 -3.79 8.25 5.83
CA ILE A 69 -3.81 9.61 6.36
C ILE A 69 -4.06 10.64 5.25
N SER A 70 -3.48 10.43 4.08
CA SER A 70 -3.65 11.30 2.90
C SER A 70 -4.91 11.02 2.10
N ASN A 71 -5.64 9.95 2.41
CA ASN A 71 -6.71 9.41 1.57
C ASN A 71 -6.23 9.24 0.11
N LYS A 72 -5.02 8.72 -0.11
CA LYS A 72 -4.56 8.34 -1.46
C LYS A 72 -5.33 7.10 -1.92
N ILE A 73 -6.15 7.27 -2.95
CA ILE A 73 -7.05 6.22 -3.42
C ILE A 73 -6.62 5.62 -4.75
N ASN A 74 -7.04 4.38 -5.00
CA ASN A 74 -6.80 3.66 -6.25
C ASN A 74 -8.00 3.82 -7.20
N TYR A 75 -7.91 4.75 -8.17
CA TYR A 75 -8.98 4.97 -9.14
C TYR A 75 -9.35 3.72 -9.94
N TYR A 76 -8.34 2.94 -10.35
CA TYR A 76 -8.58 1.73 -11.11
C TYR A 76 -9.44 0.75 -10.31
N SER A 77 -9.01 0.44 -9.09
CA SER A 77 -9.72 -0.50 -8.23
C SER A 77 -11.13 -0.03 -7.89
N ILE A 78 -11.28 1.23 -7.48
CA ILE A 78 -12.58 1.77 -7.07
C ILE A 78 -13.59 1.78 -8.22
N SER A 79 -13.18 2.19 -9.43
CA SER A 79 -14.05 2.21 -10.61
C SER A 79 -14.65 0.83 -10.89
N TRP A 80 -13.81 -0.20 -10.89
CA TRP A 80 -14.27 -1.57 -11.11
C TRP A 80 -15.07 -2.14 -9.95
N LEU A 81 -14.77 -1.76 -8.72
CA LEU A 81 -15.56 -2.19 -7.56
C LEU A 81 -16.96 -1.61 -7.54
N PHE A 82 -17.17 -0.38 -8.04
CA PHE A 82 -18.52 0.12 -8.28
C PHE A 82 -19.26 -0.74 -9.31
N ASN A 83 -18.59 -1.12 -10.40
CA ASN A 83 -19.18 -1.98 -11.42
C ASN A 83 -19.50 -3.39 -10.87
N ILE A 84 -18.60 -3.98 -10.08
CA ILE A 84 -18.84 -5.25 -9.38
C ILE A 84 -20.03 -5.09 -8.43
N GLY A 85 -20.05 -4.03 -7.62
CA GLY A 85 -21.13 -3.75 -6.68
C GLY A 85 -22.51 -3.70 -7.33
N ASN A 86 -22.60 -3.08 -8.51
CA ASN A 86 -23.82 -3.08 -9.32
C ASN A 86 -24.24 -4.48 -9.79
N VAL A 87 -23.28 -5.34 -10.14
CA VAL A 87 -23.53 -6.72 -10.60
C VAL A 87 -24.00 -7.62 -9.45
N ILE A 88 -23.38 -7.51 -8.28
CA ILE A 88 -23.70 -8.36 -7.11
C ILE A 88 -24.67 -7.71 -6.12
N ASN A 89 -25.18 -6.52 -6.45
CA ASN A 89 -26.05 -5.71 -5.60
C ASN A 89 -25.47 -5.44 -4.19
N VAL A 90 -24.20 -5.02 -4.15
CA VAL A 90 -23.48 -4.63 -2.93
C VAL A 90 -22.95 -3.22 -3.11
N ASP A 91 -23.18 -2.37 -2.12
CA ASP A 91 -22.74 -0.97 -2.15
C ASP A 91 -21.55 -0.75 -1.22
N PHE A 92 -20.78 0.31 -1.49
CA PHE A 92 -19.74 0.75 -0.58
C PHE A 92 -20.34 1.26 0.73
N SER A 93 -19.61 1.04 1.82
CA SER A 93 -19.95 1.65 3.12
C SER A 93 -19.92 3.17 3.05
N ASP A 94 -20.69 3.85 3.91
CA ASP A 94 -20.72 5.31 3.97
C ASP A 94 -19.32 5.91 4.21
N TYR A 95 -18.53 5.28 5.09
CA TYR A 95 -17.14 5.66 5.35
C TYR A 95 -16.27 5.59 4.08
N SER A 96 -16.39 4.50 3.32
CA SER A 96 -15.67 4.34 2.06
C SER A 96 -16.07 5.41 1.04
N LYS A 97 -17.37 5.68 0.90
CA LYS A 97 -17.87 6.74 0.01
C LYS A 97 -17.36 8.10 0.42
N GLU A 98 -17.31 8.40 1.71
CA GLU A 98 -16.78 9.66 2.25
C GLU A 98 -15.29 9.84 1.92
N ILE A 99 -14.46 8.81 2.12
CA ILE A 99 -13.03 8.85 1.75
C ILE A 99 -12.88 9.17 0.26
N ILE A 100 -13.61 8.46 -0.59
CA ILE A 100 -13.50 8.63 -2.05
C ILE A 100 -14.00 10.03 -2.43
N MET A 101 -15.12 10.49 -1.87
CA MET A 101 -15.68 11.82 -2.13
C MET A 101 -14.73 12.94 -1.70
N ASN A 102 -14.14 12.84 -0.52
CA ASN A 102 -13.16 13.81 0.00
C ASN A 102 -11.92 13.87 -0.89
N HIS A 103 -11.42 12.72 -1.35
CA HIS A 103 -10.33 12.70 -2.32
C HIS A 103 -10.74 13.44 -3.61
N PHE A 104 -11.92 13.13 -4.16
CA PHE A 104 -12.41 13.75 -5.39
C PHE A 104 -12.58 15.26 -5.30
N ASN A 105 -13.03 15.77 -4.14
CA ASN A 105 -13.23 17.20 -3.92
C ASN A 105 -11.93 18.00 -3.82
N ASN A 106 -10.80 17.35 -3.49
CA ASN A 106 -9.51 18.01 -3.27
C ASN A 106 -8.57 17.99 -4.49
N ILE A 107 -8.95 17.34 -5.59
CA ILE A 107 -8.13 17.27 -6.80
C ILE A 107 -8.23 18.58 -7.58
N ASP A 108 -7.08 19.18 -7.90
CA ASP A 108 -7.02 20.25 -8.90
C ASP A 108 -7.21 19.65 -10.30
N LEU A 109 -8.39 19.89 -10.87
CA LEU A 109 -8.76 19.43 -12.20
C LEU A 109 -7.82 19.94 -13.29
N ARG A 110 -7.13 21.07 -13.08
CA ARG A 110 -6.27 21.70 -14.10
C ARG A 110 -5.00 20.91 -14.41
N ASN A 111 -4.66 19.90 -13.61
CA ASN A 111 -3.42 19.14 -13.71
C ASN A 111 -3.61 17.75 -14.34
N ILE A 112 -4.76 17.49 -14.97
CA ILE A 112 -5.01 16.19 -15.60
C ILE A 112 -4.54 16.29 -17.04
N GLU A 113 -3.47 15.56 -17.34
CA GLU A 113 -2.91 15.46 -18.69
C GLU A 113 -2.96 13.99 -19.13
N ILE A 114 -3.26 13.77 -20.42
CA ILE A 114 -3.27 12.43 -21.02
C ILE A 114 -1.98 12.26 -21.83
N ASN A 115 -0.92 11.78 -21.18
CA ASN A 115 0.39 11.63 -21.83
C ASN A 115 0.62 10.19 -22.32
N ASN A 116 -0.10 9.22 -21.78
CA ASN A 116 -0.01 7.80 -22.16
C ASN A 116 -1.38 7.10 -22.01
N ARG A 117 -1.49 5.84 -22.46
CA ARG A 117 -2.75 5.08 -22.38
C ARG A 117 -3.23 4.83 -20.94
N SER A 118 -2.32 4.72 -19.98
CA SER A 118 -2.67 4.58 -18.56
C SER A 118 -3.42 5.82 -18.07
N ASP A 119 -2.98 7.01 -18.48
CA ASP A 119 -3.66 8.27 -18.13
C ASP A 119 -5.08 8.33 -18.70
N LEU A 120 -5.28 7.82 -19.92
CA LEU A 120 -6.62 7.71 -20.52
C LEU A 120 -7.53 6.76 -19.74
N HIS A 121 -7.01 5.60 -19.31
CA HIS A 121 -7.75 4.68 -18.44
C HIS A 121 -8.03 5.30 -17.06
N ASN A 122 -7.08 6.04 -16.50
CA ASN A 122 -7.27 6.77 -15.24
C ASN A 122 -8.38 7.81 -15.38
N LEU A 123 -8.45 8.53 -16.51
CA LEU A 123 -9.54 9.46 -16.80
C LEU A 123 -10.89 8.75 -16.89
N LEU A 124 -10.98 7.64 -17.64
CA LEU A 124 -12.18 6.80 -17.72
C LEU A 124 -12.66 6.37 -16.32
N ASN A 125 -11.74 5.81 -15.53
CA ASN A 125 -12.03 5.35 -14.17
C ASN A 125 -12.49 6.50 -13.27
N ARG A 126 -11.84 7.64 -13.36
CA ARG A 126 -12.18 8.83 -12.59
C ARG A 126 -13.59 9.32 -12.89
N ILE A 127 -13.96 9.43 -14.18
CA ILE A 127 -15.30 9.84 -14.60
C ILE A 127 -16.35 8.83 -14.13
N ASN A 128 -16.05 7.52 -14.22
CA ASN A 128 -16.94 6.48 -13.73
C ASN A 128 -17.18 6.62 -12.22
N ILE A 129 -16.14 6.86 -11.44
CA ILE A 129 -16.25 7.06 -10.00
C ILE A 129 -17.04 8.34 -9.68
N GLU A 130 -16.75 9.46 -10.34
CA GLU A 130 -17.47 10.73 -10.16
C GLU A 130 -18.99 10.53 -10.36
N LYS A 131 -19.36 9.83 -11.44
CA LYS A 131 -20.75 9.51 -11.75
C LYS A 131 -21.40 8.63 -10.68
N ASN A 132 -20.69 7.62 -10.16
CA ASN A 132 -21.23 6.73 -9.12
C ASN A 132 -21.40 7.46 -7.77
N ILE A 133 -20.52 8.41 -7.43
CA ILE A 133 -20.58 9.15 -6.17
C ILE A 133 -21.64 10.25 -6.22
N TYR A 134 -21.65 11.06 -7.29
CA TYR A 134 -22.50 12.26 -7.37
C TYR A 134 -23.77 12.06 -8.19
N GLY A 135 -23.97 10.88 -8.80
CA GLY A 135 -25.04 10.63 -9.78
C GLY A 135 -24.91 11.46 -11.07
N SER A 136 -23.85 12.25 -11.21
CA SER A 136 -23.62 13.21 -12.28
C SER A 136 -22.12 13.48 -12.46
N ILE A 137 -21.76 14.08 -13.59
CA ILE A 137 -20.36 14.45 -13.91
C ILE A 137 -20.34 15.97 -14.03
N LYS A 138 -19.62 16.64 -13.13
CA LYS A 138 -19.63 18.10 -12.99
C LYS A 138 -18.75 18.78 -14.04
N ASN A 139 -17.63 18.15 -14.42
CA ASN A 139 -16.56 18.80 -15.19
C ASN A 139 -16.48 18.34 -16.66
N LYS A 140 -17.63 18.03 -17.27
CA LYS A 140 -17.69 17.45 -18.63
C LYS A 140 -16.88 18.21 -19.66
N SER A 141 -17.05 19.53 -19.73
CA SER A 141 -16.39 20.36 -20.74
C SER A 141 -14.87 20.27 -20.66
N TYR A 142 -14.29 20.21 -19.46
CA TYR A 142 -12.85 20.06 -19.28
C TYR A 142 -12.37 18.70 -19.81
N TYR A 143 -13.05 17.61 -19.46
CA TYR A 143 -12.70 16.28 -19.97
C TYR A 143 -12.79 16.19 -21.48
N ILE A 144 -13.82 16.80 -22.07
CA ILE A 144 -13.97 16.87 -23.53
C ILE A 144 -12.80 17.64 -24.14
N THR A 145 -12.44 18.81 -23.60
CA THR A 145 -11.29 19.59 -24.09
C THR A 145 -9.99 18.80 -24.02
N GLU A 146 -9.76 18.04 -22.95
CA GLU A 146 -8.55 17.23 -22.81
C GLU A 146 -8.50 16.11 -23.86
N LEU A 147 -9.60 15.37 -24.04
CA LEU A 147 -9.69 14.32 -25.07
C LEU A 147 -9.46 14.86 -26.48
N LEU A 148 -9.97 16.07 -26.78
CA LEU A 148 -9.85 16.67 -28.11
C LEU A 148 -8.41 17.05 -28.49
N LYS A 149 -7.48 17.16 -27.54
CA LYS A 149 -6.04 17.36 -27.86
C LYS A 149 -5.43 16.18 -28.61
N HIS A 150 -6.06 15.01 -28.51
CA HIS A 150 -5.61 13.72 -29.04
C HIS A 150 -6.36 13.30 -30.32
N TYR A 151 -7.20 14.19 -30.85
CA TYR A 151 -8.09 13.91 -31.97
C TYR A 151 -7.50 14.39 -33.29
N VAL A 152 -7.38 13.50 -34.28
CA VAL A 152 -7.01 13.87 -35.66
C VAL A 152 -8.26 13.94 -36.51
N ARG A 153 -8.60 15.15 -36.95
CA ARG A 153 -9.82 15.41 -37.73
C ARG A 153 -9.82 14.63 -39.04
N GLU A 154 -8.69 14.60 -39.73
CA GLU A 154 -8.53 14.01 -41.06
C GLU A 154 -8.67 12.49 -41.03
N GLU A 155 -8.22 11.85 -39.94
CA GLU A 155 -8.33 10.40 -39.76
C GLU A 155 -9.64 10.00 -39.08
N GLY A 156 -10.27 10.90 -38.35
CA GLY A 156 -11.44 10.59 -37.53
C GLY A 156 -11.12 9.68 -36.33
N LEU A 157 -9.85 9.54 -35.94
CA LEU A 157 -9.40 8.67 -34.84
C LEU A 157 -8.63 9.45 -33.77
N PHE A 158 -8.47 8.81 -32.62
CA PHE A 158 -7.67 9.31 -31.51
C PHE A 158 -6.33 8.58 -31.39
N TYR A 159 -5.29 9.29 -30.96
CA TYR A 159 -3.97 8.75 -30.65
C TYR A 159 -3.41 9.40 -29.39
N ILE A 160 -2.48 8.74 -28.69
CA ILE A 160 -1.90 9.32 -27.46
C ILE A 160 -0.50 9.88 -27.71
N ASN A 161 0.37 9.09 -28.34
CA ASN A 161 1.79 9.41 -28.41
C ASN A 161 2.18 10.20 -29.67
N ASN A 162 1.75 9.73 -30.84
CA ASN A 162 2.10 10.31 -32.13
C ASN A 162 1.03 9.99 -33.19
N GLU A 163 0.83 10.87 -34.15
CA GLU A 163 -0.05 10.67 -35.30
C GLU A 163 0.35 9.44 -36.14
N PHE A 164 1.59 8.97 -36.05
CA PHE A 164 2.07 7.75 -36.73
C PHE A 164 1.82 6.44 -35.95
N GLU A 165 1.03 6.46 -34.87
CA GLU A 165 0.69 5.25 -34.11
C GLU A 165 -0.03 4.21 -34.98
N GLU A 166 0.23 2.91 -34.73
CA GLU A 166 -0.36 1.82 -35.53
C GLU A 166 -1.90 1.85 -35.52
N LEU A 167 -2.54 1.41 -36.61
CA LEU A 167 -4.00 1.47 -36.74
C LEU A 167 -4.75 0.75 -35.60
N ASN A 168 -4.32 -0.47 -35.22
CA ASN A 168 -4.94 -1.22 -34.12
C ASN A 168 -4.89 -0.43 -32.80
N SER A 169 -3.78 0.25 -32.57
CA SER A 169 -3.57 1.10 -31.41
C SER A 169 -4.54 2.30 -31.41
N LYS A 170 -4.69 2.98 -32.56
CA LYS A 170 -5.67 4.06 -32.74
C LYS A 170 -7.10 3.59 -32.55
N ILE A 171 -7.45 2.39 -33.03
CA ILE A 171 -8.78 1.79 -32.84
C ILE A 171 -9.06 1.55 -31.36
N GLN A 172 -8.12 0.96 -30.62
CA GLN A 172 -8.27 0.73 -29.18
C GLN A 172 -8.42 2.05 -28.40
N ILE A 173 -7.57 3.03 -28.69
CA ILE A 173 -7.64 4.37 -28.07
C ILE A 173 -8.99 5.01 -28.36
N THR A 174 -9.42 5.00 -29.62
CA THR A 174 -10.70 5.55 -30.05
C THR A 174 -11.87 4.89 -29.32
N ASN A 175 -11.86 3.57 -29.15
CA ASN A 175 -12.92 2.88 -28.39
C ASN A 175 -12.96 3.33 -26.92
N ILE A 176 -11.81 3.46 -26.25
CA ILE A 176 -11.76 3.95 -24.87
C ILE A 176 -12.30 5.38 -24.79
N VAL A 177 -11.91 6.26 -25.73
CA VAL A 177 -12.41 7.65 -25.79
C VAL A 177 -13.92 7.69 -26.00
N LEU A 178 -14.47 6.83 -26.87
CA LEU A 178 -15.92 6.74 -27.10
C LEU A 178 -16.65 6.24 -25.85
N GLN A 179 -16.08 5.31 -25.08
CA GLN A 179 -16.63 4.91 -23.79
C GLN A 179 -16.66 6.09 -22.79
N ILE A 180 -15.63 6.94 -22.79
CA ILE A 180 -15.61 8.15 -21.98
C ILE A 180 -16.73 9.11 -22.42
N PHE A 181 -16.89 9.38 -23.71
CA PHE A 181 -17.99 10.20 -24.20
C PHE A 181 -19.37 9.61 -23.86
N ASP A 182 -19.52 8.29 -23.89
CA ASP A 182 -20.76 7.61 -23.48
C ASP A 182 -21.06 7.82 -21.99
N LEU A 183 -20.04 7.79 -21.13
CA LEU A 183 -20.19 8.12 -19.71
C LEU A 183 -20.58 9.59 -19.50
N LEU A 184 -19.94 10.51 -20.25
CA LEU A 184 -20.25 11.94 -20.23
C LEU A 184 -21.66 12.24 -20.76
N ARG A 185 -22.21 11.37 -21.61
CA ARG A 185 -23.44 11.58 -22.40
C ARG A 185 -23.35 12.82 -23.28
N GLU A 186 -22.16 13.12 -23.78
CA GLU A 186 -21.89 14.31 -24.59
C GLU A 186 -20.72 14.03 -25.53
N MET A 187 -20.94 14.24 -26.83
CA MET A 187 -19.93 13.99 -27.86
C MET A 187 -19.99 15.12 -28.91
N PRO A 188 -18.87 15.78 -29.22
CA PRO A 188 -18.83 16.81 -30.25
C PRO A 188 -19.29 16.27 -31.62
N LYS A 189 -20.11 17.05 -32.33
CA LYS A 189 -20.69 16.63 -33.63
C LYS A 189 -19.62 16.24 -34.65
N GLU A 190 -18.52 17.00 -34.70
CA GLU A 190 -17.43 16.75 -35.64
C GLU A 190 -16.73 15.42 -35.36
N VAL A 191 -16.37 15.17 -34.09
CA VAL A 191 -15.82 13.88 -33.64
C VAL A 191 -16.75 12.75 -34.03
N ARG A 192 -18.03 12.86 -33.64
CA ARG A 192 -19.06 11.86 -33.96
C ARG A 192 -19.12 11.54 -35.46
N THR A 193 -19.11 12.58 -36.31
CA THR A 193 -19.29 12.43 -37.76
C THR A 193 -18.06 11.79 -38.42
N ASN A 194 -16.87 12.31 -38.17
CA ASN A 194 -15.67 11.79 -38.86
C ASN A 194 -15.25 10.42 -38.31
N THR A 195 -15.40 10.18 -37.00
CA THR A 195 -15.13 8.86 -36.41
C THR A 195 -16.09 7.81 -36.93
N LEU A 196 -17.37 8.17 -37.11
CA LEU A 196 -18.34 7.28 -37.73
C LEU A 196 -17.93 6.89 -39.16
N ILE A 197 -17.62 7.87 -40.02
CA ILE A 197 -17.17 7.64 -41.39
C ILE A 197 -15.97 6.68 -41.38
N LYS A 198 -14.97 6.94 -40.52
CA LYS A 198 -13.77 6.10 -40.47
C LYS A 198 -14.06 4.67 -40.02
N LEU A 199 -14.88 4.49 -39.00
CA LEU A 199 -15.21 3.14 -38.51
C LEU A 199 -16.09 2.37 -39.50
N GLN A 200 -16.97 3.04 -40.25
CA GLN A 200 -17.72 2.43 -41.35
C GLN A 200 -16.81 2.02 -42.52
N GLU A 201 -15.81 2.84 -42.88
CA GLU A 201 -14.79 2.43 -43.87
C GLU A 201 -14.06 1.15 -43.42
N LEU A 202 -13.61 1.12 -42.18
CA LEU A 202 -12.93 -0.06 -41.60
C LEU A 202 -13.85 -1.27 -41.49
N LEU A 203 -15.16 -1.06 -41.31
CA LEU A 203 -16.16 -2.12 -41.23
C LEU A 203 -16.53 -2.68 -42.60
N ILE A 204 -16.68 -1.85 -43.63
CA ILE A 204 -17.34 -2.20 -44.90
C ILE A 204 -16.35 -2.33 -46.06
N ILE A 205 -15.30 -1.51 -46.08
CA ILE A 205 -14.38 -1.37 -47.22
C ILE A 205 -13.06 -2.11 -46.93
N ASP A 206 -12.60 -2.13 -45.68
CA ASP A 206 -11.35 -2.78 -45.27
C ASP A 206 -11.60 -4.08 -44.46
N ASP A 207 -11.81 -5.19 -45.18
CA ASP A 207 -12.06 -6.52 -44.58
C ASP A 207 -10.86 -7.10 -43.79
N ASN A 208 -9.70 -6.43 -43.77
CA ASN A 208 -8.51 -6.93 -43.08
C ASN A 208 -8.73 -7.10 -41.56
N ASN A 209 -9.70 -6.40 -40.97
CA ASN A 209 -10.04 -6.50 -39.55
C ASN A 209 -11.09 -7.57 -39.23
N PHE A 210 -11.64 -8.25 -40.24
CA PHE A 210 -12.76 -9.19 -40.12
C PHE A 210 -12.45 -10.54 -40.79
N SER A 211 -11.48 -11.24 -40.22
CA SER A 211 -11.04 -12.55 -40.72
C SER A 211 -11.77 -13.69 -40.02
N ASN A 212 -11.93 -14.82 -40.72
CA ASN A 212 -12.40 -16.10 -40.15
C ASN A 212 -11.24 -17.06 -39.86
N ASN A 213 -9.99 -16.59 -39.91
CA ASN A 213 -8.84 -17.42 -39.59
C ASN A 213 -8.71 -17.55 -38.06
N GLN A 214 -8.87 -18.77 -37.53
CA GLN A 214 -8.77 -19.07 -36.10
C GLN A 214 -7.45 -18.61 -35.47
N ASN A 215 -6.35 -18.60 -36.25
CA ASN A 215 -5.05 -18.12 -35.77
C ASN A 215 -5.00 -16.60 -35.50
N GLU A 216 -5.98 -15.84 -36.00
CA GLU A 216 -6.10 -14.40 -35.76
C GLU A 216 -7.09 -14.08 -34.61
N PHE A 217 -7.31 -15.01 -33.69
CA PHE A 217 -8.20 -14.85 -32.53
C PHE A 217 -7.99 -13.50 -31.82
N LYS A 218 -6.76 -13.17 -31.45
CA LYS A 218 -6.41 -11.93 -30.74
C LYS A 218 -6.79 -10.69 -31.55
N LYS A 219 -6.42 -10.66 -32.83
CA LYS A 219 -6.73 -9.52 -33.72
C LYS A 219 -8.23 -9.27 -33.83
N ASN A 220 -9.00 -10.34 -34.04
CA ASN A 220 -10.45 -10.25 -34.27
C ASN A 220 -11.23 -9.96 -32.98
N LEU A 221 -10.84 -10.54 -31.84
CA LEU A 221 -11.63 -10.48 -30.59
C LEU A 221 -11.07 -9.57 -29.50
N ILE A 222 -9.85 -9.05 -29.65
CA ILE A 222 -9.22 -8.19 -28.64
C ILE A 222 -8.71 -6.89 -29.26
N ASP A 223 -8.03 -6.96 -30.40
CA ASP A 223 -7.28 -5.80 -30.89
C ASP A 223 -8.10 -4.87 -31.78
N SER A 224 -8.80 -5.36 -32.81
CA SER A 224 -9.47 -4.50 -33.79
C SER A 224 -10.90 -4.90 -34.14
N GLY A 225 -11.15 -6.14 -34.57
CA GLY A 225 -12.44 -6.53 -35.17
C GLY A 225 -13.66 -6.22 -34.29
N ILE A 226 -13.70 -6.82 -33.09
CA ILE A 226 -14.80 -6.61 -32.14
C ILE A 226 -14.81 -5.19 -31.56
N VAL A 227 -13.64 -4.54 -31.46
CA VAL A 227 -13.47 -3.18 -30.93
C VAL A 227 -14.08 -2.14 -31.86
N ILE A 228 -13.98 -2.34 -33.18
CA ILE A 228 -14.67 -1.52 -34.20
C ILE A 228 -16.18 -1.65 -34.01
N LEU A 229 -16.70 -2.87 -33.88
CA LEU A 229 -18.14 -3.11 -33.71
C LEU A 229 -18.67 -2.51 -32.40
N ASP A 230 -17.91 -2.61 -31.30
CA ASP A 230 -18.28 -1.99 -30.03
C ASP A 230 -18.30 -0.45 -30.12
N SER A 231 -17.34 0.13 -30.84
CA SER A 231 -17.29 1.57 -31.09
C SER A 231 -18.51 2.07 -31.87
N LEU A 232 -18.91 1.35 -32.91
CA LEU A 232 -20.13 1.66 -33.68
C LEU A 232 -21.40 1.50 -32.84
N ARG A 233 -21.49 0.44 -32.01
CA ARG A 233 -22.58 0.25 -31.05
C ARG A 233 -22.72 1.43 -30.09
N ILE A 234 -21.61 2.02 -29.63
CA ILE A 234 -21.63 3.22 -28.79
C ILE A 234 -22.14 4.42 -29.59
N LEU A 235 -21.63 4.63 -30.81
CA LEU A 235 -22.03 5.75 -31.67
C LEU A 235 -23.51 5.72 -32.07
N ASP A 236 -24.11 4.54 -32.24
CA ASP A 236 -25.52 4.33 -32.60
C ASP A 236 -26.48 5.08 -31.66
N LYS A 237 -26.11 5.25 -30.39
CA LYS A 237 -26.90 5.99 -29.39
C LYS A 237 -26.95 7.51 -29.64
N TYR A 238 -26.00 8.04 -30.40
CA TYR A 238 -25.76 9.47 -30.52
C TYR A 238 -25.92 9.98 -31.96
N THR A 239 -26.15 9.12 -32.94
CA THR A 239 -26.29 9.48 -34.35
C THR A 239 -27.70 9.21 -34.86
N ASP A 240 -28.07 9.86 -35.97
CA ASP A 240 -29.34 9.61 -36.68
C ASP A 240 -29.20 8.44 -37.68
N GLU A 241 -27.97 7.95 -37.90
CA GLU A 241 -27.70 6.77 -38.72
C GLU A 241 -28.03 5.48 -37.95
N ASN A 242 -28.70 4.53 -38.62
CA ASN A 242 -29.04 3.24 -38.03
C ASN A 242 -27.85 2.26 -38.16
N LEU A 243 -26.85 2.40 -37.29
CA LEU A 243 -25.62 1.60 -37.33
C LEU A 243 -25.87 0.16 -36.93
N LYS A 244 -26.96 -0.11 -36.20
CA LYS A 244 -27.40 -1.47 -35.88
C LYS A 244 -27.52 -2.35 -37.13
N GLU A 245 -28.06 -1.82 -38.24
CA GLU A 245 -28.17 -2.59 -39.49
C GLU A 245 -26.82 -2.79 -40.19
N ASP A 246 -25.89 -1.84 -40.06
CA ASP A 246 -24.53 -1.99 -40.59
C ASP A 246 -23.74 -3.07 -39.83
N ILE A 247 -23.80 -3.06 -38.50
CA ILE A 247 -23.18 -4.09 -37.66
C ILE A 247 -23.79 -5.46 -37.98
N LYS A 248 -25.11 -5.52 -38.21
CA LYS A 248 -25.82 -6.76 -38.56
C LYS A 248 -25.33 -7.40 -39.86
N LYS A 249 -24.76 -6.63 -40.80
CA LYS A 249 -24.10 -7.20 -42.01
C LYS A 249 -22.94 -8.15 -41.65
N ARG A 250 -22.36 -8.04 -40.45
CA ARG A 250 -21.32 -8.93 -39.92
C ARG A 250 -21.87 -10.06 -39.03
N GLU A 251 -23.17 -10.33 -39.05
CA GLU A 251 -23.82 -11.42 -38.29
C GLU A 251 -23.08 -12.76 -38.44
N ASN A 252 -22.80 -13.19 -39.67
CA ASN A 252 -22.10 -14.46 -39.91
C ASN A 252 -20.69 -14.51 -39.31
N TRP A 253 -19.99 -13.37 -39.29
CA TRP A 253 -18.66 -13.25 -38.69
C TRP A 253 -18.74 -13.30 -37.15
N ILE A 254 -19.73 -12.63 -36.56
CA ILE A 254 -20.00 -12.68 -35.12
C ILE A 254 -20.38 -14.12 -34.70
N LEU A 255 -21.24 -14.79 -35.47
CA LEU A 255 -21.61 -16.19 -35.25
C LEU A 255 -20.41 -17.13 -35.38
N PHE A 256 -19.55 -16.91 -36.38
CA PHE A 256 -18.32 -17.66 -36.55
C PHE A 256 -17.45 -17.58 -35.30
N TRP A 257 -17.11 -16.37 -34.84
CA TRP A 257 -16.26 -16.20 -33.67
C TRP A 257 -16.92 -16.61 -32.36
N GLY A 258 -18.25 -16.47 -32.23
CA GLY A 258 -19.01 -17.04 -31.11
C GLY A 258 -18.90 -18.57 -31.04
N ASN A 259 -18.95 -19.24 -32.19
CA ASN A 259 -18.73 -20.68 -32.28
C ASN A 259 -17.28 -21.08 -32.01
N GLU A 260 -16.31 -20.30 -32.48
CA GLU A 260 -14.89 -20.54 -32.16
C GLU A 260 -14.62 -20.37 -30.66
N LEU A 261 -15.15 -19.33 -30.03
CA LEU A 261 -15.08 -19.16 -28.57
C LEU A 261 -15.58 -20.42 -27.84
N ASN A 262 -16.75 -20.95 -28.21
CA ASN A 262 -17.28 -22.19 -27.63
C ASN A 262 -16.32 -23.39 -27.75
N LYS A 263 -15.63 -23.53 -28.88
CA LYS A 263 -14.65 -24.61 -29.07
C LYS A 263 -13.43 -24.49 -28.16
N HIS A 264 -13.08 -23.26 -27.77
CA HIS A 264 -11.92 -22.97 -26.93
C HIS A 264 -12.24 -22.87 -25.44
N MET A 265 -13.49 -22.56 -25.05
CA MET A 265 -13.88 -22.37 -23.65
C MET A 265 -13.48 -23.54 -22.74
N LEU A 266 -13.65 -24.78 -23.21
CA LEU A 266 -13.29 -25.98 -22.42
C LEU A 266 -11.84 -26.42 -22.59
N LYS A 267 -11.10 -25.89 -23.57
CA LYS A 267 -9.68 -26.18 -23.78
C LYS A 267 -8.79 -25.32 -22.88
N GLU A 268 -7.53 -25.73 -22.71
CA GLU A 268 -6.52 -24.98 -21.94
C GLU A 268 -5.59 -24.13 -22.83
N ASP A 269 -6.00 -23.89 -24.08
CA ASP A 269 -5.19 -23.21 -25.10
C ASP A 269 -5.36 -21.68 -25.10
N ILE A 270 -6.42 -21.16 -24.49
CA ILE A 270 -6.67 -19.73 -24.31
C ILE A 270 -6.86 -19.44 -22.83
N ASP A 271 -6.24 -18.36 -22.34
CA ASP A 271 -6.36 -17.97 -20.94
C ASP A 271 -7.79 -17.49 -20.60
N ILE A 272 -8.20 -17.74 -19.35
CA ILE A 272 -9.57 -17.46 -18.87
C ILE A 272 -9.89 -15.96 -18.91
N ILE A 273 -8.89 -15.09 -18.74
CA ILE A 273 -9.09 -13.63 -18.73
C ILE A 273 -9.52 -13.16 -20.11
N THR A 274 -8.78 -13.57 -21.13
CA THR A 274 -9.09 -13.33 -22.54
C THR A 274 -10.47 -13.87 -22.90
N LEU A 275 -10.78 -15.12 -22.53
CA LEU A 275 -12.08 -15.73 -22.81
C LEU A 275 -13.25 -14.94 -22.20
N ASN A 276 -13.17 -14.56 -20.92
CA ASN A 276 -14.21 -13.77 -20.26
C ASN A 276 -14.40 -12.40 -20.93
N GLN A 277 -13.31 -11.71 -21.28
CA GLN A 277 -13.39 -10.44 -21.99
C GLN A 277 -14.06 -10.60 -23.37
N SER A 278 -13.69 -11.62 -24.15
CA SER A 278 -14.29 -11.87 -25.45
C SER A 278 -15.78 -12.26 -25.35
N ILE A 279 -16.17 -13.11 -24.39
CA ILE A 279 -17.58 -13.49 -24.15
C ILE A 279 -18.43 -12.27 -23.84
N THR A 280 -18.01 -11.44 -22.89
CA THR A 280 -18.76 -10.24 -22.48
C THR A 280 -18.94 -9.24 -23.63
N THR A 281 -17.90 -9.03 -24.43
CA THR A 281 -17.92 -8.03 -25.51
C THR A 281 -18.75 -8.52 -26.70
N ILE A 282 -18.56 -9.77 -27.12
CA ILE A 282 -19.30 -10.34 -28.25
C ILE A 282 -20.79 -10.51 -27.94
N ASP A 283 -21.15 -10.89 -26.71
CA ASP A 283 -22.54 -10.97 -26.25
C ASP A 283 -23.23 -9.60 -26.26
N SER A 284 -22.54 -8.56 -25.78
CA SER A 284 -23.03 -7.17 -25.81
C SER A 284 -23.36 -6.70 -27.23
N ILE A 285 -22.45 -6.96 -28.19
CA ILE A 285 -22.66 -6.62 -29.60
C ILE A 285 -23.79 -7.45 -30.20
N ALA A 286 -23.81 -8.77 -29.96
CA ALA A 286 -24.87 -9.66 -30.44
C ALA A 286 -26.25 -9.19 -29.96
N LYS A 287 -26.41 -8.90 -28.66
CA LYS A 287 -27.65 -8.36 -28.10
C LYS A 287 -28.09 -7.06 -28.76
N HIS A 288 -27.15 -6.15 -29.03
CA HIS A 288 -27.45 -4.89 -29.68
C HIS A 288 -28.10 -5.08 -31.07
N ILE A 289 -27.56 -6.00 -31.88
CA ILE A 289 -28.10 -6.33 -33.21
C ILE A 289 -29.24 -7.37 -33.19
N GLY A 290 -29.64 -7.85 -32.01
CA GLY A 290 -30.74 -8.81 -31.85
C GLY A 290 -30.37 -10.26 -32.14
N LEU A 291 -29.08 -10.61 -32.09
CA LEU A 291 -28.60 -11.98 -32.16
C LEU A 291 -28.56 -12.61 -30.76
N GLN A 292 -28.98 -13.87 -30.68
CA GLN A 292 -28.83 -14.68 -29.49
C GLN A 292 -27.65 -15.63 -29.68
N LEU A 293 -26.55 -15.34 -28.99
CA LEU A 293 -25.43 -16.27 -28.88
C LEU A 293 -25.69 -17.23 -27.72
N LYS A 294 -25.30 -18.49 -27.90
CA LYS A 294 -25.33 -19.50 -26.83
C LYS A 294 -23.92 -19.95 -26.55
N PHE A 295 -23.47 -19.73 -25.33
CA PHE A 295 -22.16 -20.20 -24.86
C PHE A 295 -22.30 -21.52 -24.08
N ASP A 296 -21.24 -22.33 -24.07
CA ASP A 296 -21.22 -23.60 -23.33
C ASP A 296 -21.23 -23.35 -21.82
N ARG A 297 -22.34 -23.71 -21.17
CA ARG A 297 -22.53 -23.55 -19.72
C ARG A 297 -21.52 -24.31 -18.89
N LYS A 298 -20.93 -25.40 -19.40
CA LYS A 298 -19.89 -26.15 -18.68
C LYS A 298 -18.66 -25.30 -18.36
N TYR A 299 -18.45 -24.19 -19.08
CA TYR A 299 -17.37 -23.26 -18.78
C TYR A 299 -17.43 -22.69 -17.35
N ILE A 300 -18.61 -22.65 -16.73
CA ILE A 300 -18.76 -22.19 -15.35
C ILE A 300 -17.92 -22.98 -14.35
N GLU A 301 -17.62 -24.25 -14.64
CA GLU A 301 -16.77 -25.12 -13.83
C GLU A 301 -15.34 -24.59 -13.73
N LYS A 302 -14.88 -23.80 -14.71
CA LYS A 302 -13.57 -23.11 -14.68
C LYS A 302 -13.59 -21.79 -13.91
N LEU A 303 -14.77 -21.22 -13.67
CA LEU A 303 -14.95 -19.94 -13.00
C LEU A 303 -15.28 -20.13 -11.50
N ASP A 304 -14.58 -21.05 -10.85
CA ASP A 304 -14.86 -21.44 -9.48
C ASP A 304 -14.52 -20.33 -8.46
N PHE A 305 -14.91 -20.56 -7.21
CA PHE A 305 -14.64 -19.61 -6.13
C PHE A 305 -13.15 -19.37 -5.89
N ASN A 306 -12.31 -20.38 -6.11
CA ASN A 306 -10.87 -20.23 -5.89
C ASN A 306 -10.26 -19.31 -6.96
N PHE A 307 -10.67 -19.47 -8.22
CA PHE A 307 -10.29 -18.58 -9.31
C PHE A 307 -10.70 -17.14 -9.01
N ILE A 308 -11.97 -16.90 -8.65
CA ILE A 308 -12.45 -15.55 -8.33
C ILE A 308 -11.69 -14.96 -7.14
N LYS A 309 -11.46 -15.74 -6.08
CA LYS A 309 -10.68 -15.32 -4.92
C LYS A 309 -9.25 -14.93 -5.31
N GLN A 310 -8.60 -15.71 -6.17
CA GLN A 310 -7.25 -15.41 -6.65
C GLN A 310 -7.22 -14.15 -7.52
N MET A 311 -8.19 -13.99 -8.42
CA MET A 311 -8.27 -12.84 -9.30
C MET A 311 -8.64 -11.57 -8.54
N TYR A 312 -9.55 -11.63 -7.57
CA TYR A 312 -9.89 -10.47 -6.73
C TYR A 312 -8.68 -9.90 -5.99
N LEU A 313 -7.68 -10.75 -5.69
CA LEU A 313 -6.42 -10.32 -5.07
C LEU A 313 -5.41 -9.71 -6.04
N ARG A 314 -5.69 -9.75 -7.36
CA ARG A 314 -4.77 -9.34 -8.43
C ARG A 314 -5.35 -8.23 -9.29
N ASP A 315 -6.58 -8.40 -9.74
CA ASP A 315 -7.23 -7.56 -10.74
C ASP A 315 -8.77 -7.63 -10.61
N VAL A 316 -9.38 -6.52 -10.21
CA VAL A 316 -10.84 -6.40 -10.04
C VAL A 316 -11.60 -6.29 -11.36
N GLN A 317 -10.98 -5.86 -12.46
CA GLN A 317 -11.62 -5.87 -13.78
C GLN A 317 -11.85 -7.31 -14.26
N VAL A 318 -10.88 -8.19 -14.03
CA VAL A 318 -11.02 -9.62 -14.32
C VAL A 318 -12.19 -10.22 -13.54
N VAL A 319 -12.33 -9.85 -12.27
CA VAL A 319 -13.47 -10.30 -11.46
C VAL A 319 -14.78 -9.79 -12.04
N TYR A 320 -14.89 -8.50 -12.39
CA TYR A 320 -16.08 -7.96 -13.02
C TYR A 320 -16.49 -8.73 -14.28
N ASN A 321 -15.56 -8.96 -15.21
CA ASN A 321 -15.82 -9.72 -16.44
C ASN A 321 -16.22 -11.17 -16.15
N THR A 322 -15.64 -11.78 -15.11
CA THR A 322 -16.00 -13.13 -14.67
C THR A 322 -17.44 -13.19 -14.17
N LEU A 323 -17.86 -12.21 -13.35
CA LEU A 323 -19.24 -12.14 -12.83
C LEU A 323 -20.26 -11.85 -13.93
N LEU A 324 -19.93 -11.00 -14.91
CA LEU A 324 -20.77 -10.83 -16.09
C LEU A 324 -20.93 -12.14 -16.88
N THR A 325 -19.87 -12.94 -16.97
CA THR A 325 -19.91 -14.22 -17.67
C THR A 325 -20.91 -15.20 -17.02
N TYR A 326 -21.02 -15.21 -15.68
CA TYR A 326 -22.10 -15.96 -14.98
C TYR A 326 -23.49 -15.57 -15.51
N HIS A 327 -23.79 -14.27 -15.56
CA HIS A 327 -25.07 -13.77 -16.05
C HIS A 327 -25.32 -14.11 -17.53
N ILE A 328 -24.29 -14.01 -18.38
CA ILE A 328 -24.39 -14.35 -19.81
C ILE A 328 -24.71 -15.84 -19.99
N LEU A 329 -24.12 -16.72 -19.17
CA LEU A 329 -24.38 -18.16 -19.19
C LEU A 329 -25.74 -18.52 -18.57
N GLY A 330 -26.39 -17.58 -17.88
CA GLY A 330 -27.65 -17.76 -17.20
C GLY A 330 -27.51 -18.52 -15.88
N GLU A 331 -26.36 -18.38 -15.22
CA GLU A 331 -26.05 -19.00 -13.94
C GLU A 331 -26.00 -17.94 -12.83
N ASP A 332 -26.46 -18.30 -11.63
CA ASP A 332 -26.40 -17.43 -10.46
C ASP A 332 -24.97 -17.34 -9.92
N ILE A 333 -24.58 -16.13 -9.49
CA ILE A 333 -23.30 -15.93 -8.81
C ILE A 333 -23.37 -16.61 -7.43
N PRO A 334 -22.43 -17.50 -7.07
CA PRO A 334 -22.49 -18.19 -5.78
C PRO A 334 -22.46 -17.22 -4.59
N ASN A 335 -23.33 -17.43 -3.60
CA ASN A 335 -23.40 -16.59 -2.38
C ASN A 335 -22.05 -16.45 -1.66
N LYS A 336 -21.23 -17.52 -1.65
CA LYS A 336 -19.86 -17.47 -1.09
C LYS A 336 -18.98 -16.43 -1.78
N THR A 337 -19.14 -16.23 -3.09
CA THR A 337 -18.43 -15.22 -3.88
C THR A 337 -18.90 -13.82 -3.51
N VAL A 338 -20.22 -13.61 -3.43
CA VAL A 338 -20.81 -12.32 -3.04
C VAL A 338 -20.35 -11.91 -1.64
N ASN A 339 -20.45 -12.83 -0.66
CA ASN A 339 -20.02 -12.60 0.71
C ASN A 339 -18.51 -12.29 0.81
N PHE A 340 -17.69 -13.01 0.03
CA PHE A 340 -16.25 -12.76 0.00
C PHE A 340 -15.93 -11.36 -0.55
N ILE A 341 -16.52 -10.96 -1.68
CA ILE A 341 -16.29 -9.64 -2.27
C ILE A 341 -16.73 -8.56 -1.28
N ASN A 342 -17.97 -8.63 -0.77
CA ASN A 342 -18.55 -7.67 0.16
C ASN A 342 -17.63 -7.44 1.39
N SER A 343 -17.16 -8.53 2.00
CA SER A 343 -16.29 -8.48 3.19
C SER A 343 -14.91 -7.87 2.91
N ASN A 344 -14.51 -7.74 1.63
CA ASN A 344 -13.19 -7.27 1.24
C ASN A 344 -13.20 -5.98 0.39
N LEU A 345 -14.35 -5.37 0.08
CA LEU A 345 -14.44 -4.16 -0.77
C LEU A 345 -13.60 -2.99 -0.24
N LYS A 346 -13.67 -2.75 1.08
CA LYS A 346 -13.00 -1.61 1.72
C LYS A 346 -11.47 -1.61 1.60
N TYR A 347 -10.85 -2.76 1.29
CA TYR A 347 -9.39 -2.90 1.26
C TYR A 347 -8.75 -2.48 -0.06
N TRP A 348 -9.55 -2.29 -1.09
CA TRP A 348 -9.09 -1.93 -2.42
C TRP A 348 -9.25 -0.44 -2.73
N ILE A 349 -9.61 0.34 -1.72
CA ILE A 349 -9.78 1.79 -1.83
C ILE A 349 -8.43 2.48 -1.95
N TYR A 350 -7.39 2.00 -1.27
CA TYR A 350 -6.07 2.60 -1.24
C TYR A 350 -5.17 2.08 -2.38
N GLU A 351 -4.15 2.86 -2.76
CA GLU A 351 -3.23 2.54 -3.88
C GLU A 351 -2.52 1.21 -3.67
N CYS A 352 -2.07 0.94 -2.44
CA CYS A 352 -1.37 -0.27 -2.07
C CYS A 352 -2.26 -1.17 -1.19
N PRO A 353 -2.17 -2.50 -1.36
CA PRO A 353 -2.82 -3.43 -0.45
C PRO A 353 -2.11 -3.45 0.91
N PRO A 354 -2.86 -3.64 2.02
CA PRO A 354 -2.28 -3.93 3.33
C PRO A 354 -1.36 -5.16 3.28
N SER A 355 -0.17 -5.04 3.85
CA SER A 355 0.77 -6.17 3.94
C SER A 355 1.21 -6.41 5.38
N LEU A 356 1.37 -7.70 5.72
CA LEU A 356 1.82 -8.11 7.04
C LEU A 356 3.35 -8.06 7.09
N ASN A 357 3.87 -7.34 8.09
CA ASN A 357 5.25 -7.45 8.55
C ASN A 357 5.23 -8.03 9.98
N VAL A 358 5.99 -9.11 10.21
CA VAL A 358 5.92 -9.88 11.47
C VAL A 358 6.42 -9.04 12.65
N LYS A 359 7.52 -8.30 12.47
CA LYS A 359 8.06 -7.40 13.50
C LYS A 359 7.08 -6.29 13.84
N GLU A 360 6.54 -5.62 12.82
CA GLU A 360 5.56 -4.53 13.00
C GLU A 360 4.28 -5.02 13.70
N LEU A 361 3.81 -6.22 13.35
CA LEU A 361 2.66 -6.84 13.99
C LEU A 361 2.89 -7.10 15.49
N TYR A 362 4.10 -7.51 15.89
CA TYR A 362 4.43 -7.68 17.31
C TYR A 362 4.25 -6.37 18.09
N PHE A 363 4.83 -5.27 17.60
CA PHE A 363 4.69 -3.98 18.26
C PHE A 363 3.27 -3.44 18.24
N ALA A 364 2.54 -3.65 17.14
CA ALA A 364 1.13 -3.28 17.05
C ALA A 364 0.27 -4.06 18.06
N LEU A 365 0.54 -5.35 18.28
CA LEU A 365 -0.14 -6.17 19.29
C LEU A 365 0.16 -5.66 20.71
N LYS A 366 1.42 -5.30 21.00
CA LYS A 366 1.79 -4.69 22.29
C LYS A 366 1.02 -3.40 22.54
N LEU A 367 0.95 -2.53 21.52
CA LEU A 367 0.16 -1.29 21.58
C LEU A 367 -1.34 -1.59 21.75
N ALA A 368 -1.89 -2.52 20.97
CA ALA A 368 -3.30 -2.88 21.00
C ALA A 368 -3.71 -3.39 22.39
N LYS A 369 -2.91 -4.27 23.00
CA LYS A 369 -3.12 -4.72 24.39
C LYS A 369 -3.02 -3.57 25.38
N LYS A 370 -1.99 -2.73 25.27
CA LYS A 370 -1.79 -1.57 26.15
C LYS A 370 -2.95 -0.58 26.08
N PHE A 371 -3.61 -0.51 24.93
CA PHE A 371 -4.70 0.40 24.62
C PHE A 371 -6.09 -0.27 24.61
N ASP A 372 -6.21 -1.51 25.06
CA ASP A 372 -7.48 -2.26 25.08
C ASP A 372 -8.22 -2.28 23.73
N ILE A 373 -7.48 -2.32 22.61
CA ILE A 373 -8.05 -2.46 21.27
C ILE A 373 -8.38 -3.93 21.03
N GLN A 374 -9.63 -4.18 20.64
CA GLN A 374 -10.12 -5.51 20.32
C GLN A 374 -9.58 -5.98 18.95
N PHE A 375 -9.12 -7.22 18.87
CA PHE A 375 -8.70 -7.87 17.62
C PHE A 375 -8.96 -9.38 17.67
N ASN A 376 -9.17 -9.99 16.51
CA ASN A 376 -9.39 -11.43 16.40
C ASN A 376 -8.08 -12.22 16.38
N GLN A 377 -7.76 -12.86 17.52
CA GLN A 377 -6.53 -13.63 17.68
C GLN A 377 -6.38 -14.80 16.69
N GLU A 378 -7.47 -15.53 16.42
CA GLU A 378 -7.44 -16.71 15.55
C GLU A 378 -7.13 -16.33 14.10
N LYS A 379 -7.67 -15.20 13.63
CA LYS A 379 -7.39 -14.66 12.29
C LYS A 379 -5.96 -14.12 12.18
N ILE A 380 -5.38 -13.59 13.27
CA ILE A 380 -3.95 -13.24 13.33
C ILE A 380 -3.07 -14.47 13.21
N LYS A 381 -3.36 -15.52 13.99
CA LYS A 381 -2.65 -16.81 13.89
C LYS A 381 -2.72 -17.39 12.48
N TYR A 382 -3.90 -17.36 11.85
CA TYR A 382 -4.07 -17.80 10.48
C TYR A 382 -3.19 -17.01 9.49
N SER A 383 -3.14 -15.68 9.64
CA SER A 383 -2.34 -14.80 8.78
C SER A 383 -0.83 -15.06 8.89
N LEU A 384 -0.38 -15.53 10.04
CA LEU A 384 1.02 -15.86 10.33
C LEU A 384 1.47 -17.20 9.74
N ARG A 385 0.56 -18.10 9.36
CA ARG A 385 0.93 -19.44 8.85
C ARG A 385 1.90 -19.40 7.66
N LYS A 386 1.73 -18.43 6.75
CA LYS A 386 2.62 -18.27 5.59
C LYS A 386 4.06 -17.84 5.97
N TYR A 387 4.25 -17.28 7.16
CA TYR A 387 5.57 -16.84 7.66
C TYR A 387 6.32 -17.95 8.40
N ILE A 388 5.63 -19.04 8.79
CA ILE A 388 6.28 -20.24 9.37
C ILE A 388 7.34 -20.78 8.40
N ASN A 389 7.09 -20.70 7.09
CA ASN A 389 7.96 -21.22 6.05
C ASN A 389 9.09 -20.27 5.61
N ILE A 390 9.24 -19.07 6.20
CA ILE A 390 10.28 -18.11 5.83
C ILE A 390 11.56 -18.35 6.66
N ASP A 391 12.74 -18.19 6.06
CA ASP A 391 14.04 -18.53 6.67
C ASP A 391 14.78 -17.32 7.28
N LYS A 392 14.10 -16.17 7.46
CA LYS A 392 14.69 -15.01 8.14
C LYS A 392 14.58 -15.16 9.66
N ILE A 393 15.73 -15.17 10.34
CA ILE A 393 15.80 -15.31 11.80
C ILE A 393 14.97 -14.27 12.56
N GLU A 394 14.98 -13.01 12.14
CA GLU A 394 14.15 -11.94 12.71
C GLU A 394 12.65 -12.30 12.66
N ASN A 395 12.17 -12.86 11.54
CA ASN A 395 10.77 -13.27 11.43
C ASN A 395 10.45 -14.42 12.39
N ILE A 396 11.33 -15.41 12.54
CA ILE A 396 11.12 -16.54 13.45
C ILE A 396 11.10 -16.05 14.91
N TYR A 397 12.00 -15.13 15.26
CA TYR A 397 12.06 -14.50 16.58
C TYR A 397 10.76 -13.76 16.90
N PHE A 398 10.32 -12.81 16.05
CA PHE A 398 9.09 -12.07 16.29
C PHE A 398 7.82 -12.93 16.18
N LEU A 399 7.83 -13.98 15.34
CA LEU A 399 6.75 -14.97 15.31
C LEU A 399 6.60 -15.64 16.69
N THR A 400 7.71 -16.06 17.29
CA THR A 400 7.72 -16.68 18.63
C THR A 400 7.17 -15.73 19.69
N LEU A 401 7.61 -14.46 19.67
CA LEU A 401 7.08 -13.45 20.57
C LEU A 401 5.57 -13.23 20.38
N ILE A 402 5.08 -13.18 19.15
CA ILE A 402 3.64 -13.01 18.88
C ILE A 402 2.82 -14.18 19.42
N TYR A 403 3.25 -15.42 19.21
CA TYR A 403 2.50 -16.58 19.72
C TYR A 403 2.45 -16.62 21.24
N ASN A 404 3.53 -16.21 21.91
CA ASN A 404 3.56 -16.03 23.36
C ASN A 404 2.57 -14.94 23.79
N GLU A 405 2.53 -13.82 23.08
CA GLU A 405 1.55 -12.75 23.33
C GLU A 405 0.10 -13.20 23.07
N LEU A 406 -0.15 -14.18 22.21
CA LEU A 406 -1.49 -14.71 21.94
C LEU A 406 -1.83 -15.94 22.79
N ASP A 407 -1.13 -16.15 23.92
CA ASP A 407 -1.27 -17.27 24.85
C ASP A 407 -1.30 -18.65 24.16
N SER A 408 -0.59 -18.77 23.05
CA SER A 408 -0.67 -19.93 22.17
C SER A 408 0.52 -20.85 22.40
N LYS A 409 0.27 -21.97 23.09
CA LYS A 409 1.29 -23.00 23.37
C LYS A 409 1.84 -23.71 22.13
N SER A 410 1.21 -23.56 20.97
CA SER A 410 1.52 -24.31 19.76
C SER A 410 1.80 -23.37 18.58
N ILE A 411 3.03 -22.85 18.51
CA ILE A 411 3.67 -22.80 17.19
C ILE A 411 3.77 -24.25 16.69
N GLU A 412 3.77 -24.47 15.37
CA GLU A 412 4.08 -25.78 14.78
C GLU A 412 5.53 -26.17 15.14
N ASN A 413 5.74 -26.61 16.39
CA ASN A 413 7.03 -26.61 17.07
C ASN A 413 8.06 -27.38 16.26
N LYS A 414 7.69 -28.49 15.63
CA LYS A 414 8.63 -29.29 14.83
C LYS A 414 9.20 -28.53 13.63
N ILE A 415 8.39 -27.78 12.91
CA ILE A 415 8.85 -27.04 11.71
C ILE A 415 9.76 -25.89 12.14
N VAL A 416 9.36 -25.14 13.16
CA VAL A 416 10.15 -24.02 13.68
C VAL A 416 11.45 -24.50 14.33
N ILE A 417 11.42 -25.57 15.12
CA ILE A 417 12.62 -26.20 15.70
C ILE A 417 13.59 -26.64 14.59
N ASN A 418 13.10 -27.33 13.55
CA ASN A 418 13.96 -27.74 12.44
C ASN A 418 14.63 -26.54 11.76
N LYS A 419 13.89 -25.46 11.53
CA LYS A 419 14.43 -24.22 10.97
C LYS A 419 15.47 -23.56 11.87
N ILE A 420 15.24 -23.52 13.18
CA ILE A 420 16.22 -22.98 14.13
C ILE A 420 17.48 -23.86 14.10
N ASN A 421 17.35 -25.18 14.07
CA ASN A 421 18.49 -26.09 13.94
C ASN A 421 19.27 -25.86 12.64
N ASP A 422 18.58 -25.63 11.52
CA ASP A 422 19.22 -25.29 10.24
C ASP A 422 19.96 -23.94 10.32
N LEU A 423 19.37 -22.94 10.98
CA LEU A 423 20.03 -21.65 11.22
C LEU A 423 21.27 -21.80 12.11
N ILE A 424 21.20 -22.59 13.18
CA ILE A 424 22.34 -22.90 14.05
C ILE A 424 23.44 -23.60 13.23
N LYS A 425 23.08 -24.61 12.44
CA LYS A 425 24.03 -25.33 11.60
C LYS A 425 24.73 -24.40 10.61
N ASN A 426 23.96 -23.56 9.90
CA ASN A 426 24.50 -22.58 8.96
C ASN A 426 25.43 -21.57 9.64
N PHE A 427 25.07 -21.11 10.84
CA PHE A 427 25.91 -20.23 11.65
C PHE A 427 27.24 -20.91 12.04
N LEU A 428 27.20 -22.17 12.45
CA LEU A 428 28.41 -22.93 12.81
C LEU A 428 29.33 -23.18 11.59
N GLU A 429 28.76 -23.30 10.39
CA GLU A 429 29.52 -23.43 9.14
C GLU A 429 30.06 -22.09 8.62
N ASN A 430 29.31 -20.99 8.83
CA ASN A 430 29.67 -19.64 8.40
C ASN A 430 29.19 -18.58 9.41
N PRO A 431 30.03 -18.17 10.38
CA PRO A 431 29.60 -17.34 11.52
C PRO A 431 29.40 -15.85 11.20
N LYS A 432 29.04 -15.50 9.96
CA LYS A 432 28.83 -14.11 9.53
C LYS A 432 27.37 -13.70 9.68
N ILE A 433 26.98 -13.34 10.89
CA ILE A 433 25.66 -12.76 11.19
C ILE A 433 25.81 -11.46 11.98
N SER A 434 24.77 -10.63 11.99
CA SER A 434 24.77 -9.40 12.80
C SER A 434 24.63 -9.73 14.29
N THR A 435 25.06 -8.82 15.17
CA THR A 435 24.87 -8.95 16.63
C THR A 435 23.40 -9.13 17.01
N GLN A 436 22.50 -8.44 16.30
CA GLN A 436 21.04 -8.58 16.48
C GLN A 436 20.58 -10.00 16.15
N ASP A 437 21.02 -10.55 15.01
CA ASP A 437 20.65 -11.90 14.61
C ASP A 437 21.24 -12.94 15.56
N PHE A 438 22.45 -12.71 16.07
CA PHE A 438 23.05 -13.61 17.05
C PHE A 438 22.28 -13.61 18.38
N TYR A 439 21.86 -12.44 18.86
CA TYR A 439 20.94 -12.32 19.99
C TYR A 439 19.64 -13.10 19.73
N TYR A 440 19.01 -12.93 18.57
CA TYR A 440 17.80 -13.68 18.21
C TYR A 440 18.03 -15.19 18.19
N LEU A 441 19.19 -15.66 17.74
CA LEU A 441 19.53 -17.08 17.71
C LEU A 441 19.66 -17.66 19.12
N ILE A 442 20.33 -16.93 20.03
CA ILE A 442 20.46 -17.32 21.44
C ILE A 442 19.09 -17.42 22.09
N GLU A 443 18.25 -16.40 21.91
CA GLU A 443 16.90 -16.38 22.48
C GLU A 443 16.02 -17.51 21.95
N LEU A 444 16.07 -17.79 20.65
CA LEU A 444 15.34 -18.91 20.06
C LEU A 444 15.85 -20.26 20.58
N TYR A 445 17.18 -20.43 20.65
CA TYR A 445 17.80 -21.64 21.18
C TYR A 445 17.36 -21.93 22.63
N LYS A 446 17.33 -20.90 23.48
CA LYS A 446 16.87 -21.00 24.88
C LYS A 446 15.37 -21.25 24.99
N ASN A 447 14.55 -20.45 24.31
CA ASN A 447 13.09 -20.55 24.40
C ASN A 447 12.55 -21.92 23.96
N PHE A 448 13.22 -22.60 23.03
CA PHE A 448 12.83 -23.92 22.55
C PHE A 448 13.58 -25.08 23.23
N ASN A 449 14.46 -24.81 24.21
CA ASN A 449 15.29 -25.81 24.89
C ASN A 449 15.98 -26.78 23.91
N LEU A 450 16.66 -26.23 22.90
CA LEU A 450 17.32 -27.03 21.89
C LEU A 450 18.61 -27.65 22.42
N GLU A 451 18.94 -28.86 21.98
CA GLU A 451 20.19 -29.54 22.34
C GLU A 451 21.18 -29.43 21.16
N SER A 452 22.28 -28.70 21.34
CA SER A 452 23.33 -28.55 20.32
C SER A 452 24.67 -28.26 20.99
N THR A 453 25.45 -29.32 21.22
CA THR A 453 26.73 -29.25 21.93
C THR A 453 27.70 -28.22 21.33
N LYS A 454 27.79 -28.13 20.00
CA LYS A 454 28.66 -27.16 19.32
C LYS A 454 28.21 -25.72 19.51
N PHE A 455 26.90 -25.47 19.52
CA PHE A 455 26.38 -24.12 19.72
C PHE A 455 26.50 -23.71 21.19
N GLU A 456 26.31 -24.66 22.11
CA GLU A 456 26.58 -24.48 23.53
C GLU A 456 28.05 -24.13 23.78
N GLU A 457 29.00 -24.81 23.12
CA GLU A 457 30.43 -24.46 23.19
C GLU A 457 30.69 -23.02 22.74
N VAL A 458 30.06 -22.55 21.66
CA VAL A 458 30.18 -21.16 21.19
C VAL A 458 29.62 -20.19 22.23
N ILE A 459 28.42 -20.43 22.74
CA ILE A 459 27.78 -19.59 23.76
C ILE A 459 28.61 -19.53 25.04
N ASN A 460 29.09 -20.68 25.52
CA ASN A 460 29.89 -20.80 26.74
C ASN A 460 31.29 -20.20 26.58
N GLY A 461 31.78 -20.04 25.35
CA GLY A 461 33.03 -19.34 25.05
C GLY A 461 32.92 -17.81 25.12
N ILE A 462 31.71 -17.25 25.27
CA ILE A 462 31.51 -15.81 25.44
C ILE A 462 31.74 -15.45 26.90
N ASP A 463 32.63 -14.50 27.15
CA ASP A 463 32.90 -13.94 28.46
C ASP A 463 32.69 -12.42 28.50
N SER A 464 32.78 -11.84 29.69
CA SER A 464 32.62 -10.40 29.89
C SER A 464 33.68 -9.59 29.13
N ASN A 465 34.93 -10.07 29.06
CA ASN A 465 36.03 -9.35 28.41
C ASN A 465 35.79 -9.20 26.90
N LEU A 466 35.28 -10.26 26.25
CA LEU A 466 34.94 -10.24 24.83
C LEU A 466 33.82 -9.23 24.56
N LEU A 467 32.72 -9.32 25.32
CA LEU A 467 31.56 -8.43 25.14
C LEU A 467 31.92 -6.97 25.43
N GLU A 468 32.67 -6.70 26.50
CA GLU A 468 33.12 -5.34 26.85
C GLU A 468 34.04 -4.74 25.79
N LYS A 469 34.95 -5.54 25.23
CA LYS A 469 35.79 -5.13 24.10
C LYS A 469 34.94 -4.75 22.88
N ASP A 470 33.94 -5.55 22.54
CA ASP A 470 33.07 -5.28 21.39
C ASP A 470 32.18 -4.05 21.64
N ILE A 471 31.66 -3.87 22.86
CA ILE A 471 30.93 -2.67 23.29
C ILE A 471 31.80 -1.41 23.12
N LEU A 472 33.08 -1.47 23.51
CA LEU A 472 33.98 -0.33 23.35
C LEU A 472 34.24 0.01 21.89
N ASN A 473 34.38 -1.00 21.02
CA ASN A 473 34.80 -0.85 19.64
C ASN A 473 33.68 -0.46 18.66
N THR A 474 32.41 -0.70 18.99
CA THR A 474 31.31 -0.36 18.06
C THR A 474 31.03 1.15 17.98
N ASN A 475 30.65 1.63 16.80
CA ASN A 475 30.19 3.01 16.59
C ASN A 475 28.66 3.16 16.58
N TYR A 476 27.91 2.07 16.78
CA TYR A 476 26.46 2.06 16.66
C TYR A 476 25.77 1.72 17.98
N ASP A 477 24.79 2.54 18.37
CA ASP A 477 24.04 2.36 19.62
C ASP A 477 23.30 1.01 19.66
N LYS A 478 22.83 0.57 18.48
CA LYS A 478 22.12 -0.70 18.27
C LYS A 478 22.98 -1.90 18.65
N GLU A 479 24.25 -1.88 18.29
CA GLU A 479 25.17 -2.97 18.58
C GLU A 479 25.46 -3.04 20.08
N VAL A 480 25.68 -1.89 20.73
CA VAL A 480 25.80 -1.83 22.20
C VAL A 480 24.57 -2.45 22.86
N TYR A 481 23.37 -2.06 22.42
CA TYR A 481 22.13 -2.60 22.96
C TYR A 481 22.04 -4.12 22.84
N PHE A 482 22.30 -4.69 21.66
CA PHE A 482 22.23 -6.14 21.48
C PHE A 482 23.37 -6.90 22.18
N LEU A 483 24.57 -6.33 22.31
CA LEU A 483 25.65 -6.93 23.10
C LEU A 483 25.27 -7.03 24.59
N VAL A 484 24.65 -5.99 25.15
CA VAL A 484 24.14 -6.05 26.53
C VAL A 484 22.98 -7.04 26.65
N LYS A 485 22.07 -7.10 25.67
CA LYS A 485 21.01 -8.12 25.66
C LYS A 485 21.55 -9.55 25.57
N ILE A 486 22.64 -9.78 24.82
CA ILE A 486 23.36 -11.07 24.83
C ILE A 486 23.91 -11.35 26.23
N ALA A 487 24.57 -10.37 26.86
CA ALA A 487 25.10 -10.53 28.21
C ALA A 487 23.99 -10.88 29.22
N GLU A 488 22.86 -10.16 29.20
CA GLU A 488 21.67 -10.43 30.01
C GLU A 488 21.14 -11.85 29.76
N SER A 489 21.02 -12.24 28.49
CA SER A 489 20.53 -13.57 28.11
C SER A 489 21.44 -14.66 28.65
N LEU A 490 22.76 -14.45 28.68
CA LEU A 490 23.76 -15.41 29.12
C LEU A 490 24.16 -15.29 30.59
N ASP A 491 23.46 -14.45 31.38
CA ASP A 491 23.79 -14.16 32.78
C ASP A 491 25.24 -13.64 32.99
N ILE A 492 25.79 -12.94 32.00
CA ILE A 492 27.13 -12.33 32.04
C ILE A 492 27.02 -10.89 32.55
N LYS A 493 27.83 -10.53 33.54
CA LYS A 493 27.91 -9.17 34.07
C LYS A 493 28.86 -8.32 33.23
N ILE A 494 28.38 -7.13 32.84
CA ILE A 494 29.15 -6.10 32.16
C ILE A 494 29.51 -4.99 33.16
N ASP A 495 30.74 -4.47 33.09
CA ASP A 495 31.14 -3.31 33.89
C ASP A 495 30.21 -2.11 33.63
N THR A 496 29.45 -1.75 34.66
CA THR A 496 28.49 -0.66 34.67
C THR A 496 29.11 0.70 34.35
N LYS A 497 30.37 0.95 34.78
CA LYS A 497 31.10 2.18 34.50
C LYS A 497 31.54 2.24 33.04
N LEU A 498 32.00 1.12 32.48
CA LEU A 498 32.34 1.01 31.07
C LEU A 498 31.10 1.30 30.21
N LEU A 499 29.99 0.64 30.52
CA LEU A 499 28.72 0.84 29.80
C LEU A 499 28.22 2.28 29.92
N CYS A 500 28.25 2.86 31.11
CA CYS A 500 27.86 4.26 31.32
C CYS A 500 28.70 5.21 30.45
N ASN A 501 30.03 5.04 30.43
CA ASN A 501 30.92 5.83 29.58
C ASN A 501 30.57 5.67 28.10
N LYS A 502 30.26 4.44 27.65
CA LYS A 502 29.89 4.18 26.27
C LYS A 502 28.57 4.85 25.88
N ILE A 503 27.55 4.77 26.74
CA ILE A 503 26.25 5.40 26.53
C ILE A 503 26.39 6.93 26.40
N GLU A 504 27.21 7.57 27.23
CA GLU A 504 27.40 9.02 27.17
C GLU A 504 28.06 9.51 25.86
N ILE A 505 28.79 8.64 25.14
CA ILE A 505 29.34 9.00 23.81
C ILE A 505 28.23 9.21 22.76
N PHE A 506 27.11 8.49 22.90
CA PHE A 506 25.95 8.62 22.02
C PHE A 506 25.02 9.78 22.40
N LYS A 507 25.31 10.49 23.49
CA LYS A 507 24.46 11.54 24.04
C LYS A 507 24.81 12.91 23.44
N SER A 508 23.79 13.63 23.00
CA SER A 508 23.93 15.03 22.58
C SER A 508 24.15 15.96 23.77
N ASN A 509 24.58 17.21 23.50
CA ASN A 509 24.63 18.25 24.53
C ASN A 509 23.25 18.54 25.17
N LYS A 510 22.17 18.14 24.50
CA LYS A 510 20.80 18.22 25.01
C LYS A 510 20.35 16.90 25.66
N GLY A 511 21.18 15.89 25.84
CA GLY A 511 20.78 14.63 26.49
C GLY A 511 20.01 13.64 25.61
N ILE A 512 19.74 13.98 24.35
CA ILE A 512 19.08 13.10 23.35
C ILE A 512 20.13 12.21 22.67
N TYR A 513 19.77 10.96 22.35
CA TYR A 513 20.71 9.96 21.84
C TYR A 513 20.74 9.83 20.31
N PHE A 514 21.92 9.56 19.77
CA PHE A 514 22.17 9.35 18.36
C PHE A 514 22.38 7.87 18.00
N HIS A 515 22.09 7.50 16.75
CA HIS A 515 22.28 6.13 16.27
C HIS A 515 23.74 5.74 15.99
N ASP A 516 24.55 6.73 15.67
CA ASP A 516 25.95 6.58 15.26
C ASP A 516 26.75 7.82 15.73
N ILE A 517 28.00 7.57 16.09
CA ILE A 517 28.91 8.58 16.66
C ILE A 517 29.35 9.60 15.60
N ASP A 518 29.41 9.20 14.32
CA ASP A 518 29.91 10.04 13.23
C ASP A 518 28.81 10.97 12.67
N HIS A 519 27.63 10.44 12.36
CA HIS A 519 26.53 11.16 11.73
C HIS A 519 25.63 11.90 12.72
N LYS A 520 25.58 11.44 13.97
CA LYS A 520 24.86 12.09 15.08
C LYS A 520 23.38 12.42 14.78
N ALA A 521 22.68 11.54 14.05
CA ALA A 521 21.23 11.71 13.84
C ALA A 521 20.46 11.17 15.07
N GLN A 522 19.64 12.04 15.67
CA GLN A 522 18.81 11.73 16.82
C GLN A 522 17.61 10.89 16.40
N SER A 523 17.30 9.85 17.17
CA SER A 523 16.14 8.99 16.88
C SER A 523 15.47 8.45 18.14
N ILE A 524 14.19 8.12 18.01
CA ILE A 524 13.42 7.47 19.06
C ILE A 524 13.96 6.09 19.40
N PHE A 525 14.49 5.36 18.41
CA PHE A 525 15.04 4.03 18.62
C PHE A 525 16.30 4.09 19.50
N SER A 526 17.20 5.02 19.21
CA SER A 526 18.43 5.17 20.00
C SER A 526 18.12 5.69 21.40
N THR A 527 17.18 6.62 21.52
CA THR A 527 16.74 7.15 22.81
C THR A 527 16.13 6.06 23.69
N PHE A 528 15.26 5.21 23.13
CA PHE A 528 14.69 4.07 23.84
C PHE A 528 15.76 3.10 24.32
N ARG A 529 16.64 2.65 23.42
CA ARG A 529 17.68 1.68 23.75
C ARG A 529 18.61 2.18 24.86
N MET A 530 19.09 3.41 24.77
CA MET A 530 20.02 3.95 25.77
C MET A 530 19.37 4.16 27.13
N LEU A 531 18.13 4.68 27.17
CA LEU A 531 17.41 4.87 28.42
C LEU A 531 16.98 3.53 29.06
N GLU A 532 16.57 2.54 28.26
CA GLU A 532 16.28 1.20 28.75
C GLU A 532 17.52 0.57 29.40
N LEU A 533 18.69 0.65 28.74
CA LEU A 533 19.95 0.16 29.33
C LEU A 533 20.27 0.88 30.63
N LYS A 534 20.10 2.21 30.69
CA LYS A 534 20.32 2.96 31.94
C LYS A 534 19.40 2.48 33.06
N LEU A 535 18.12 2.28 32.77
CA LEU A 535 17.14 1.81 33.76
C LEU A 535 17.45 0.38 34.22
N ASN A 536 17.70 -0.56 33.31
CA ASN A 536 17.98 -1.95 33.64
C ASN A 536 19.27 -2.10 34.48
N GLN A 537 20.24 -1.22 34.26
CA GLN A 537 21.53 -1.22 34.96
C GLN A 537 21.57 -0.28 36.17
N ASN A 538 20.42 0.28 36.56
CA ASN A 538 20.29 1.25 37.66
C ASN A 538 21.25 2.46 37.54
N LEU A 539 21.51 2.92 36.31
CA LEU A 539 22.27 4.12 36.02
C LEU A 539 21.42 5.38 36.23
N GLU A 540 22.04 6.45 36.71
CA GLU A 540 21.35 7.72 36.96
C GLU A 540 20.94 8.40 35.65
N ILE A 541 19.67 8.82 35.58
CA ILE A 541 19.14 9.69 34.54
C ILE A 541 18.84 11.03 35.22
N ASP A 542 19.70 12.01 34.98
CA ASP A 542 19.60 13.31 35.63
C ASP A 542 18.33 14.07 35.19
N ARG A 543 17.94 15.08 35.98
CA ARG A 543 16.71 15.83 35.74
C ARG A 543 16.69 16.55 34.38
N ASN A 544 17.83 17.07 33.93
CA ASN A 544 17.91 17.80 32.66
C ASN A 544 17.83 16.84 31.48
N GLU A 545 18.49 15.69 31.58
CA GLU A 545 18.37 14.60 30.62
C GLU A 545 16.91 14.15 30.48
N LYS A 546 16.20 13.97 31.60
CA LYS A 546 14.76 13.63 31.56
C LYS A 546 13.93 14.69 30.84
N ILE A 547 14.09 15.97 31.20
CA ILE A 547 13.35 17.07 30.59
C ILE A 547 13.60 17.13 29.09
N ASN A 548 14.87 17.09 28.67
CA ASN A 548 15.19 17.24 27.25
C ASN A 548 14.74 16.03 26.41
N ASN A 549 14.82 14.82 26.96
CA ASN A 549 14.26 13.65 26.30
C ASN A 549 12.73 13.75 26.23
N ALA A 550 12.06 14.22 27.28
CA ALA A 550 10.62 14.42 27.28
C ALA A 550 10.17 15.43 26.20
N GLU A 551 10.90 16.54 26.05
CA GLU A 551 10.67 17.52 24.97
C GLU A 551 10.90 16.92 23.57
N PHE A 552 11.96 16.13 23.39
CA PHE A 552 12.22 15.43 22.14
C PHE A 552 11.09 14.45 21.79
N ILE A 553 10.66 13.61 22.74
CA ILE A 553 9.58 12.66 22.52
C ILE A 553 8.26 13.36 22.20
N HIS A 554 7.95 14.47 22.88
CA HIS A 554 6.78 15.28 22.54
C HIS A 554 6.87 15.86 21.12
N SER A 555 8.06 16.29 20.67
CA SER A 555 8.26 16.81 19.30
C SER A 555 8.12 15.77 18.19
N LEU A 556 8.13 14.47 18.54
CA LEU A 556 7.91 13.36 17.61
C LEU A 556 6.45 12.93 17.53
N GLU A 557 5.57 13.43 18.41
CA GLU A 557 4.15 13.06 18.41
C GLU A 557 3.48 13.44 17.09
N THR A 558 2.72 12.50 16.52
CA THR A 558 1.95 12.78 15.31
C THR A 558 0.54 13.32 15.67
N PRO A 559 -0.08 14.15 14.82
CA PRO A 559 -1.44 14.63 15.07
C PRO A 559 -2.51 13.52 15.00
N TYR A 560 -2.16 12.35 14.43
CA TYR A 560 -3.07 11.20 14.29
C TYR A 560 -2.85 10.14 15.38
N GLY A 561 -1.94 10.38 16.31
CA GLY A 561 -1.46 9.40 17.27
C GLY A 561 -0.19 8.70 16.81
N GLY A 562 0.63 8.28 17.76
CA GLY A 562 1.93 7.67 17.49
C GLY A 562 3.09 8.64 17.51
N TYR A 563 4.26 8.11 17.17
CA TYR A 563 5.53 8.83 17.23
C TYR A 563 6.34 8.58 15.96
N PHE A 564 6.90 9.63 15.38
CA PHE A 564 7.88 9.51 14.30
C PHE A 564 9.22 8.97 14.80
N ILE A 565 10.02 8.40 13.90
CA ILE A 565 11.34 7.84 14.22
C ILE A 565 12.34 8.96 14.51
N THR A 566 12.28 10.03 13.71
CA THR A 566 13.13 11.22 13.77
C THR A 566 12.29 12.48 13.58
N LEU A 567 12.86 13.64 13.90
CA LEU A 567 12.20 14.94 13.71
C LEU A 567 11.79 15.13 12.24
N PRO A 568 10.52 15.46 11.96
CA PRO A 568 10.05 15.70 10.60
C PRO A 568 10.73 16.95 9.99
N LYS A 569 11.11 16.89 8.71
CA LYS A 569 11.80 18.00 8.03
C LYS A 569 10.89 19.19 7.75
N ASN A 570 9.61 18.94 7.53
CA ASN A 570 8.57 19.93 7.26
C ASN A 570 7.37 19.69 8.19
N ASN A 571 6.72 20.76 8.63
CA ASN A 571 5.50 20.69 9.47
C ASN A 571 4.28 20.05 8.75
N SER A 572 4.37 19.80 7.43
CA SER A 572 3.36 19.04 6.70
C SER A 572 3.47 17.55 7.06
N ASN A 573 2.64 17.12 8.00
CA ASN A 573 2.75 15.83 8.70
C ASN A 573 2.61 14.56 7.83
N ILE A 574 2.13 14.63 6.59
CA ILE A 574 1.72 13.45 5.81
C ILE A 574 2.91 12.69 5.20
N GLU A 575 3.82 13.38 4.51
CA GLU A 575 4.96 12.74 3.83
C GLU A 575 5.92 12.05 4.82
N ASN A 576 5.93 12.50 6.09
CA ASN A 576 6.72 11.88 7.15
C ASN A 576 6.18 10.52 7.59
N PHE A 577 4.94 10.14 7.24
CA PHE A 577 4.48 8.77 7.49
C PHE A 577 5.10 7.76 6.53
N ASP A 578 5.59 8.22 5.38
CA ASP A 578 6.40 7.39 4.50
C ASP A 578 7.84 7.35 5.03
N GLY A 579 8.27 6.17 5.48
CA GLY A 579 9.64 5.92 5.94
C GLY A 579 10.04 6.47 7.32
N ASN A 580 9.28 7.40 7.94
CA ASN A 580 9.60 7.95 9.27
C ASN A 580 8.57 7.59 10.36
N PHE A 581 7.69 6.60 10.10
CA PHE A 581 6.77 6.01 11.09
C PHE A 581 6.85 4.48 11.07
N SER A 582 6.72 3.85 12.24
CA SER A 582 6.50 2.41 12.40
C SER A 582 5.73 2.10 13.69
N PHE A 583 5.21 0.88 13.84
CA PHE A 583 4.65 0.47 15.12
C PHE A 583 5.73 0.32 16.20
N GLU A 584 6.96 -0.01 15.81
CA GLU A 584 8.10 0.02 16.73
C GLU A 584 8.35 1.43 17.28
N SER A 585 8.31 2.46 16.42
CA SER A 585 8.50 3.85 16.86
C SER A 585 7.35 4.31 17.75
N TYR A 586 6.11 3.95 17.40
CA TYR A 586 4.95 4.21 18.25
C TYR A 586 5.11 3.53 19.62
N TYR A 587 5.42 2.24 19.66
CA TYR A 587 5.61 1.51 20.91
C TYR A 587 6.69 2.14 21.78
N TYR A 588 7.86 2.44 21.21
CA TYR A 588 8.95 3.07 21.98
C TYR A 588 8.61 4.48 22.46
N GLY A 589 7.91 5.29 21.67
CA GLY A 589 7.48 6.61 22.12
C GLY A 589 6.54 6.56 23.31
N VAL A 590 5.61 5.58 23.32
CA VAL A 590 4.72 5.37 24.46
C VAL A 590 5.50 4.91 25.69
N MET A 591 6.44 3.97 25.53
CA MET A 591 7.26 3.49 26.64
C MET A 591 8.17 4.59 27.19
N LEU A 592 8.78 5.40 26.33
CA LEU A 592 9.61 6.54 26.73
C LEU A 592 8.79 7.61 27.47
N ALA A 593 7.59 7.92 26.99
CA ALA A 593 6.70 8.83 27.71
C ALA A 593 6.41 8.32 29.14
N GLU A 594 6.21 7.01 29.34
CA GLU A 594 6.03 6.42 30.67
C GLU A 594 7.30 6.36 31.52
N MET A 595 8.48 6.26 30.90
CA MET A 595 9.75 6.28 31.62
C MET A 595 10.12 7.69 32.12
N LEU A 596 9.65 8.72 31.42
CA LEU A 596 10.05 10.11 31.63
C LEU A 596 9.04 10.93 32.46
N TYR A 597 7.76 10.49 32.52
CA TYR A 597 6.66 11.12 33.27
C TYR A 597 6.13 10.21 34.37
#